data_AF-A0A958E3L6-F1
#
_entry.id   AF-A0A958E3L6-F1
#
_cell.length_a   1.000
_cell.length_b   1.000
_cell.length_c   1.000
_cell.angle_alpha   90.00
_cell.angle_beta   90.00
_cell.angle_gamma   90.00
#
_symmetry.space_group_name_H-M   'P 1'
#
loop_
_entity.id
_entity.type
_entity.pdbx_description
1 polymer ?
#
loop_
_entity_poly.entity_id
_entity_poly.type
_entity_poly.pdbx_seq_one_letter_code
_entity_poly.pdbx_strand_id
1 'polypeptide(L)'
;CDFRKKAKVIFLEVVAMNQQPALDAYFASEVHNPALLFPAFQNDFSGTGWTYQTYFDLLETVWQTNRTLPPDERYTVIAVNAPVFWKEIHTPEDLALFRQSLAGNDYTMYKNILSHLDNFKSGKKGIFLTNTRHAYKCIKNSDGDIYWNCGTFFHEFQPGKAYSVRFHNINFTFEKKIERDPNAPKTTQGLENKVLKWVRMEKGLWDSAFAANGNKPVALDLANTPFGDADYIGNHMLNVAPNQTIYDAYDAIIFLAPVEQLRQTAISDAIFTDDFKLELERRFPILYTETQLASLLENSGAKTIREAIDRNFVAEPEMRQPLTQQIGPIDEWKN
;
A
#
# COMPACT_ATOMS: atom_id res chain seq x y z
N CYS A 1 -15.17 -7.07 24.13
CA CYS A 1 -14.00 -6.22 23.83
C CYS A 1 -14.51 -4.88 23.29
N ASP A 2 -14.13 -3.75 23.92
CA ASP A 2 -14.61 -2.39 23.59
C ASP A 2 -14.17 -1.92 22.18
N PHE A 3 -13.08 -2.50 21.65
CA PHE A 3 -12.54 -2.16 20.34
C PHE A 3 -13.56 -2.33 19.20
N ARG A 4 -14.21 -3.50 19.10
CA ARG A 4 -15.22 -3.78 18.06
C ARG A 4 -16.40 -2.78 18.10
N LYS A 5 -16.78 -2.28 19.28
CA LYS A 5 -17.88 -1.32 19.41
C LYS A 5 -17.52 0.08 18.95
N LYS A 6 -16.22 0.42 18.88
CA LYS A 6 -15.73 1.78 18.60
C LYS A 6 -15.03 1.89 17.24
N ALA A 7 -14.30 0.86 16.83
CA ALA A 7 -13.57 0.80 15.56
C ALA A 7 -14.44 0.13 14.47
N LYS A 8 -15.38 0.90 13.91
CA LYS A 8 -16.33 0.41 12.90
C LYS A 8 -15.97 0.82 11.48
N VAL A 9 -14.97 1.67 11.28
CA VAL A 9 -14.61 2.17 9.94
C VAL A 9 -13.26 1.59 9.52
N ILE A 10 -13.19 1.07 8.31
CA ILE A 10 -11.97 0.61 7.67
C ILE A 10 -11.68 1.53 6.48
N PHE A 11 -10.57 2.25 6.53
CA PHE A 11 -10.15 3.14 5.45
C PHE A 11 -9.15 2.41 4.55
N LEU A 12 -9.38 2.42 3.24
CA LEU A 12 -8.53 1.77 2.25
C LEU A 12 -7.79 2.81 1.41
N GLU A 13 -6.46 2.80 1.49
CA GLU A 13 -5.63 3.62 0.60
C GLU A 13 -5.87 3.26 -0.86
N VAL A 14 -5.90 1.98 -1.22
CA VAL A 14 -5.80 1.56 -2.63
C VAL A 14 -6.99 1.97 -3.50
N VAL A 15 -8.12 2.32 -2.90
CA VAL A 15 -9.33 2.71 -3.63
C VAL A 15 -9.46 4.23 -3.65
N ALA A 16 -9.55 4.78 -4.86
CA ALA A 16 -9.81 6.20 -5.08
C ALA A 16 -11.21 6.57 -4.56
N MET A 17 -11.33 7.73 -3.89
CA MET A 17 -12.57 8.12 -3.22
C MET A 17 -13.78 8.23 -4.16
N ASN A 18 -13.56 8.52 -5.45
CA ASN A 18 -14.63 8.56 -6.44
C ASN A 18 -15.11 7.17 -6.89
N GLN A 19 -14.48 6.09 -6.41
CA GLN A 19 -14.91 4.71 -6.59
C GLN A 19 -15.65 4.14 -5.37
N GLN A 20 -15.94 4.96 -4.34
CA GLN A 20 -16.77 4.57 -3.20
C GLN A 20 -18.10 3.89 -3.59
N PRO A 21 -18.82 4.33 -4.65
CA PRO A 21 -20.08 3.67 -5.06
C PRO A 21 -19.94 2.17 -5.37
N ALA A 22 -18.77 1.72 -5.84
CA ALA A 22 -18.52 0.29 -6.10
C ALA A 22 -18.42 -0.52 -4.79
N LEU A 23 -17.76 0.05 -3.76
CA LEU A 23 -17.72 -0.53 -2.42
C LEU A 23 -19.13 -0.58 -1.82
N ASP A 24 -19.87 0.53 -1.90
CA ASP A 24 -21.22 0.64 -1.35
C ASP A 24 -22.17 -0.37 -2.01
N ALA A 25 -22.10 -0.52 -3.34
CA ALA A 25 -22.89 -1.49 -4.08
C ALA A 25 -22.58 -2.93 -3.65
N TYR A 26 -21.30 -3.27 -3.49
CA TYR A 26 -20.88 -4.59 -3.01
C TYR A 26 -21.41 -4.91 -1.61
N PHE A 27 -21.28 -3.97 -0.66
CA PHE A 27 -21.74 -4.18 0.72
C PHE A 27 -23.26 -4.15 0.87
N ALA A 28 -23.98 -3.45 -0.02
CA ALA A 28 -25.44 -3.45 -0.05
C ALA A 28 -26.03 -4.71 -0.73
N SER A 29 -25.28 -5.37 -1.62
CA SER A 29 -25.74 -6.56 -2.34
C SER A 29 -26.10 -7.68 -1.37
N GLU A 30 -27.30 -8.28 -1.51
CA GLU A 30 -27.78 -9.40 -0.69
C GLU A 30 -27.01 -10.71 -0.97
N VAL A 31 -26.60 -10.89 -2.22
CA VAL A 31 -25.82 -12.05 -2.70
C VAL A 31 -24.36 -11.67 -2.83
N HIS A 32 -23.45 -12.61 -2.53
CA HIS A 32 -22.03 -12.38 -2.71
C HIS A 32 -21.72 -12.21 -4.21
N ASN A 33 -21.32 -10.99 -4.61
CA ASN A 33 -21.01 -10.66 -5.99
C ASN A 33 -19.74 -9.80 -6.09
N PRO A 34 -18.55 -10.41 -6.16
CA PRO A 34 -17.28 -9.69 -6.26
C PRO A 34 -17.16 -8.76 -7.48
N ALA A 35 -17.93 -8.99 -8.55
CA ALA A 35 -17.86 -8.16 -9.75
C ALA A 35 -18.27 -6.69 -9.50
N LEU A 36 -19.07 -6.44 -8.45
CA LEU A 36 -19.43 -5.08 -8.03
C LEU A 36 -18.21 -4.27 -7.56
N LEU A 37 -17.12 -4.94 -7.16
CA LEU A 37 -15.88 -4.30 -6.73
C LEU A 37 -14.96 -3.92 -7.89
N PHE A 38 -15.16 -4.47 -9.08
CA PHE A 38 -14.21 -4.31 -10.19
C PHE A 38 -13.91 -2.84 -10.52
N PRO A 39 -14.87 -1.90 -10.58
CA PRO A 39 -14.55 -0.50 -10.84
C PRO A 39 -13.58 0.13 -9.83
N ALA A 40 -13.66 -0.28 -8.56
CA ALA A 40 -12.77 0.21 -7.49
C ALA A 40 -11.32 -0.24 -7.67
N PHE A 41 -11.12 -1.42 -8.26
CA PHE A 41 -9.79 -1.99 -8.47
C PHE A 41 -9.26 -1.80 -9.90
N GLN A 42 -10.12 -1.51 -10.88
CA GLN A 42 -9.74 -1.20 -12.26
C GLN A 42 -9.29 0.26 -12.46
N ASN A 43 -9.78 1.17 -11.60
CA ASN A 43 -9.49 2.61 -11.67
C ASN A 43 -8.51 3.04 -10.57
N ASP A 44 -7.40 2.33 -10.46
CA ASP A 44 -6.30 2.65 -9.54
C ASP A 44 -5.32 3.67 -10.14
N PHE A 45 -4.32 4.11 -9.35
CA PHE A 45 -3.32 5.07 -9.80
C PHE A 45 -2.28 4.53 -10.80
N SER A 46 -2.07 3.21 -10.85
CA SER A 46 -1.13 2.61 -11.81
C SER A 46 -1.70 2.63 -13.22
N GLY A 47 -3.03 2.51 -13.34
CA GLY A 47 -3.74 2.44 -14.62
C GLY A 47 -3.91 1.05 -15.18
N THR A 48 -3.23 0.07 -14.59
CA THR A 48 -3.32 -1.35 -14.97
C THR A 48 -4.23 -2.15 -14.05
N GLY A 49 -4.78 -1.54 -13.01
CA GLY A 49 -5.60 -2.18 -12.01
C GLY A 49 -4.81 -2.73 -10.83
N TRP A 50 -5.53 -3.01 -9.74
CA TRP A 50 -4.98 -3.48 -8.48
C TRP A 50 -5.45 -4.90 -8.18
N THR A 51 -4.54 -5.87 -8.26
CA THR A 51 -4.86 -7.29 -8.46
C THR A 51 -4.66 -8.18 -7.24
N TYR A 52 -4.28 -7.61 -6.09
CA TYR A 52 -3.97 -8.42 -4.91
C TYR A 52 -5.22 -9.08 -4.31
N GLN A 53 -5.22 -10.42 -4.29
CA GLN A 53 -6.34 -11.24 -3.82
C GLN A 53 -6.74 -10.92 -2.38
N THR A 54 -5.76 -10.57 -1.53
CA THR A 54 -6.02 -10.22 -0.11
C THR A 54 -6.98 -9.05 0.08
N TYR A 55 -7.11 -8.12 -0.89
CA TYR A 55 -8.14 -7.07 -0.80
C TYR A 55 -9.54 -7.62 -1.03
N PHE A 56 -9.70 -8.55 -1.99
CA PHE A 56 -10.98 -9.24 -2.18
C PHE A 56 -11.33 -10.10 -0.96
N ASP A 57 -10.36 -10.85 -0.42
CA ASP A 57 -10.56 -11.68 0.77
C ASP A 57 -10.97 -10.83 1.99
N LEU A 58 -10.33 -9.67 2.18
CA LEU A 58 -10.69 -8.72 3.23
C LEU A 58 -12.13 -8.21 3.06
N LEU A 59 -12.49 -7.76 1.86
CA LEU A 59 -13.82 -7.20 1.59
C LEU A 59 -14.91 -8.26 1.72
N GLU A 60 -14.65 -9.48 1.27
CA GLU A 60 -15.53 -10.63 1.49
C GLU A 60 -15.70 -10.92 2.98
N THR A 61 -14.59 -10.96 3.74
CA THR A 61 -14.64 -11.17 5.18
C THR A 61 -15.51 -10.11 5.88
N VAL A 62 -15.39 -8.84 5.48
CA VAL A 62 -16.24 -7.76 6.00
C VAL A 62 -17.70 -7.95 5.60
N TRP A 63 -17.96 -8.33 4.35
CA TRP A 63 -19.32 -8.57 3.82
C TRP A 63 -20.03 -9.71 4.55
N GLN A 64 -19.31 -10.82 4.79
CA GLN A 64 -19.81 -11.97 5.55
C GLN A 64 -20.04 -11.58 7.01
N THR A 65 -19.08 -10.88 7.62
CA THR A 65 -19.19 -10.45 9.02
C THR A 65 -20.40 -9.53 9.23
N ASN A 66 -20.59 -8.53 8.38
CA ASN A 66 -21.68 -7.56 8.47
C ASN A 66 -23.08 -8.19 8.44
N ARG A 67 -23.25 -9.38 7.86
CA ARG A 67 -24.52 -10.13 7.85
C ARG A 67 -24.86 -10.77 9.18
N THR A 68 -23.84 -11.06 9.98
CA THR A 68 -24.00 -11.59 11.34
C THR A 68 -24.20 -10.49 12.37
N LEU A 69 -24.00 -9.23 11.98
CA LEU A 69 -24.06 -8.06 12.86
C LEU A 69 -25.40 -7.31 12.75
N PRO A 70 -25.92 -6.78 13.86
CA PRO A 70 -26.97 -5.76 13.85
C PRO A 70 -26.56 -4.57 12.98
N PRO A 71 -27.50 -3.88 12.30
CA PRO A 71 -27.18 -2.77 11.39
C PRO A 71 -26.29 -1.68 11.98
N ASP A 72 -26.47 -1.34 13.25
CA ASP A 72 -25.71 -0.31 13.95
C ASP A 72 -24.31 -0.77 14.38
N GLU A 73 -24.01 -2.07 14.34
CA GLU A 73 -22.69 -2.65 14.64
C GLU A 73 -21.84 -2.93 13.40
N ARG A 74 -22.41 -2.82 12.19
CA ARG A 74 -21.72 -3.15 10.94
C ARG A 74 -20.50 -2.28 10.71
N TYR A 75 -19.49 -2.89 10.10
CA TYR A 75 -18.32 -2.19 9.60
C TYR A 75 -18.66 -1.42 8.33
N THR A 76 -18.06 -0.25 8.18
CA THR A 76 -18.09 0.56 6.96
C THR A 76 -16.70 0.58 6.35
N VAL A 77 -16.59 0.38 5.04
CA VAL A 77 -15.32 0.49 4.31
C VAL A 77 -15.33 1.75 3.48
N ILE A 78 -14.30 2.57 3.63
CA ILE A 78 -14.20 3.90 3.02
C ILE A 78 -12.94 3.99 2.17
N ALA A 79 -13.10 4.36 0.90
CA ALA A 79 -12.05 4.74 -0.03
C ALA A 79 -11.52 6.13 0.32
N VAL A 80 -10.20 6.27 0.47
CA VAL A 80 -9.61 7.55 0.92
C VAL A 80 -8.63 8.18 -0.05
N ASN A 81 -8.18 7.45 -1.07
CA ASN A 81 -7.21 7.98 -2.02
C ASN A 81 -7.76 9.14 -2.84
N ALA A 82 -6.88 9.97 -3.38
CA ALA A 82 -7.27 11.00 -4.34
C ALA A 82 -8.03 10.39 -5.53
N PRO A 83 -9.00 11.14 -6.10
CA PRO A 83 -9.85 10.61 -7.16
C PRO A 83 -9.06 10.32 -8.44
N VAL A 84 -9.48 9.27 -9.15
CA VAL A 84 -8.86 8.83 -10.42
C VAL A 84 -9.89 8.93 -11.53
N PHE A 85 -9.55 9.62 -12.62
CA PHE A 85 -10.46 9.87 -13.74
C PHE A 85 -9.91 9.33 -15.06
N TRP A 86 -9.70 8.01 -15.16
CA TRP A 86 -9.13 7.39 -16.38
C TRP A 86 -9.89 7.70 -17.67
N LYS A 87 -11.21 7.93 -17.57
CA LYS A 87 -12.04 8.33 -18.71
C LYS A 87 -11.64 9.68 -19.32
N GLU A 88 -11.06 10.57 -18.52
CA GLU A 88 -10.65 11.92 -18.93
C GLU A 88 -9.16 11.98 -19.33
N ILE A 89 -8.40 10.89 -19.12
CA ILE A 89 -6.98 10.80 -19.48
C ILE A 89 -6.90 10.24 -20.89
N HIS A 90 -6.69 11.09 -21.90
CA HIS A 90 -6.63 10.69 -23.31
C HIS A 90 -5.21 10.72 -23.88
N THR A 91 -4.32 11.51 -23.28
CA THR A 91 -2.96 11.73 -23.76
C THR A 91 -1.91 11.54 -22.64
N PRO A 92 -0.62 11.31 -22.99
CA PRO A 92 0.47 11.32 -22.03
C PRO A 92 0.56 12.63 -21.22
N GLU A 93 0.18 13.76 -21.82
CA GLU A 93 0.12 15.07 -21.17
C GLU A 93 -0.96 15.10 -20.09
N ASP A 94 -2.16 14.55 -20.35
CA ASP A 94 -3.23 14.41 -19.35
C ASP A 94 -2.75 13.56 -18.16
N LEU A 95 -2.05 12.45 -18.45
CA LEU A 95 -1.47 11.59 -17.42
C LEU A 95 -0.41 12.33 -16.60
N ALA A 96 0.39 13.19 -17.23
CA ALA A 96 1.39 14.00 -16.53
C ALA A 96 0.73 15.01 -15.58
N LEU A 97 -0.33 15.70 -16.03
CA LEU A 97 -1.12 16.61 -15.21
C LEU A 97 -1.79 15.87 -14.04
N PHE A 98 -2.38 14.70 -14.31
CA PHE A 98 -2.93 13.83 -13.29
C PHE A 98 -1.90 13.49 -12.21
N ARG A 99 -0.70 13.04 -12.62
CA ARG A 99 0.39 12.72 -11.67
C ARG A 99 0.84 13.91 -10.85
N GLN A 100 0.85 15.12 -11.41
CA GLN A 100 1.14 16.33 -10.65
C GLN A 100 0.07 16.60 -9.57
N SER A 101 -1.20 16.32 -9.86
CA SER A 101 -2.29 16.49 -8.88
C SER A 101 -2.13 15.58 -7.65
N LEU A 102 -1.38 14.48 -7.77
CA LEU A 102 -1.12 13.55 -6.65
C LEU A 102 -0.16 14.11 -5.60
N ALA A 103 0.46 15.26 -5.82
CA ALA A 103 1.34 15.90 -4.82
C ALA A 103 0.62 16.14 -3.47
N GLY A 104 -0.71 16.34 -3.49
CA GLY A 104 -1.53 16.52 -2.29
C GLY A 104 -2.18 15.24 -1.76
N ASN A 105 -1.85 14.05 -2.27
CA ASN A 105 -2.60 12.82 -1.98
C ASN A 105 -2.65 12.46 -0.49
N ASP A 106 -1.52 12.60 0.23
CA ASP A 106 -1.44 12.35 1.66
C ASP A 106 -2.37 13.27 2.47
N TYR A 107 -2.48 14.55 2.08
CA TYR A 107 -3.40 15.48 2.71
C TYR A 107 -4.86 15.15 2.39
N THR A 108 -5.16 14.74 1.15
CA THR A 108 -6.49 14.28 0.75
C THR A 108 -6.94 13.09 1.58
N MET A 109 -6.08 12.08 1.76
CA MET A 109 -6.36 10.92 2.62
C MET A 109 -6.62 11.36 4.07
N TYR A 110 -5.76 12.21 4.64
CA TYR A 110 -5.95 12.77 5.98
C TYR A 110 -7.32 13.45 6.13
N LYS A 111 -7.69 14.34 5.20
CA LYS A 111 -8.96 15.07 5.23
C LYS A 111 -10.17 14.15 5.08
N ASN A 112 -10.08 13.15 4.20
CA ASN A 112 -11.14 12.17 4.00
C ASN A 112 -11.37 11.34 5.27
N ILE A 113 -10.30 10.81 5.87
CA ILE A 113 -10.38 10.04 7.12
C ILE A 113 -10.96 10.92 8.24
N LEU A 114 -10.42 12.12 8.43
CA LEU A 114 -10.84 13.05 9.47
C LEU A 114 -12.34 13.40 9.36
N SER A 115 -12.83 13.63 8.13
CA SER A 115 -14.24 13.92 7.86
C SER A 115 -15.16 12.76 8.26
N HIS A 116 -14.81 11.53 7.87
CA HIS A 116 -15.60 10.34 8.21
C HIS A 116 -15.59 10.00 9.70
N LEU A 117 -14.55 10.41 10.43
CA LEU A 117 -14.48 10.30 11.88
C LEU A 117 -15.12 11.50 12.61
N ASP A 118 -15.84 12.37 11.89
CA ASP A 118 -16.49 13.58 12.43
C ASP A 118 -15.50 14.46 13.20
N ASN A 119 -14.29 14.63 12.65
CA ASN A 119 -13.19 15.36 13.29
C ASN A 119 -12.94 14.90 14.74
N PHE A 120 -13.11 13.61 15.02
CA PHE A 120 -13.02 12.98 16.33
C PHE A 120 -14.04 13.44 17.39
N LYS A 121 -15.08 14.21 17.03
CA LYS A 121 -16.10 14.72 17.97
C LYS A 121 -17.05 13.62 18.46
N SER A 122 -17.33 12.63 17.62
CA SER A 122 -18.28 11.55 17.92
C SER A 122 -17.67 10.36 18.70
N GLY A 123 -16.36 10.36 18.95
CA GLY A 123 -15.65 9.23 19.56
C GLY A 123 -15.53 7.98 18.66
N LYS A 124 -15.98 8.06 17.40
CA LYS A 124 -15.77 7.02 16.38
C LYS A 124 -14.29 6.77 16.16
N LYS A 125 -13.93 5.51 15.92
CA LYS A 125 -12.58 5.09 15.56
C LYS A 125 -12.61 4.31 14.25
N GLY A 126 -11.46 4.25 13.59
CA GLY A 126 -11.28 3.42 12.41
C GLY A 126 -9.85 2.91 12.29
N ILE A 127 -9.68 1.99 11.35
CA ILE A 127 -8.39 1.41 10.98
C ILE A 127 -8.06 1.92 9.58
N PHE A 128 -6.89 2.52 9.40
CA PHE A 128 -6.41 2.91 8.09
C PHE A 128 -5.42 1.87 7.56
N LEU A 129 -5.81 1.18 6.50
CA LEU A 129 -4.99 0.18 5.82
C LEU A 129 -4.26 0.86 4.66
N THR A 130 -2.95 0.94 4.80
CA THR A 130 -2.09 1.74 3.94
C THR A 130 -0.70 1.14 3.82
N ASN A 131 0.00 1.49 2.75
CA ASN A 131 1.41 1.25 2.55
C ASN A 131 2.23 1.96 3.64
N THR A 132 3.32 1.31 4.04
CA THR A 132 4.40 1.80 4.92
C THR A 132 4.53 3.33 5.01
N ARG A 133 4.77 4.06 3.90
CA ARG A 133 5.09 5.50 4.00
C ARG A 133 3.96 6.38 4.53
N HIS A 134 2.72 6.03 4.19
CA HIS A 134 1.54 6.84 4.51
C HIS A 134 1.19 6.78 5.99
N ALA A 135 1.68 5.74 6.69
CA ALA A 135 1.54 5.58 8.12
C ALA A 135 2.63 6.32 8.94
N TYR A 136 3.66 6.90 8.33
CA TYR A 136 4.73 7.57 9.08
C TYR A 136 4.20 8.70 9.98
N LYS A 137 4.71 8.78 11.21
CA LYS A 137 4.36 9.83 12.18
C LYS A 137 5.05 11.14 11.89
N CYS A 138 6.38 11.22 11.90
CA CYS A 138 7.09 12.46 11.61
C CYS A 138 8.54 12.15 11.26
N ILE A 139 8.80 11.92 9.97
CA ILE A 139 10.16 11.80 9.46
C ILE A 139 10.58 13.14 8.87
N LYS A 140 11.80 13.57 9.20
CA LYS A 140 12.39 14.82 8.72
C LYS A 140 13.47 14.57 7.69
N ASN A 141 13.65 15.54 6.80
CA ASN A 141 14.75 15.55 5.85
C ASN A 141 16.04 16.10 6.49
N SER A 142 17.17 16.02 5.77
CA SER A 142 18.47 16.51 6.22
C SER A 142 18.51 18.01 6.56
N ASP A 143 17.62 18.81 5.97
CA ASP A 143 17.46 20.25 6.27
C ASP A 143 16.57 20.51 7.50
N GLY A 144 15.94 19.47 8.05
CA GLY A 144 15.04 19.54 9.20
C GLY A 144 13.56 19.71 8.85
N ASP A 145 13.20 19.79 7.56
CA ASP A 145 11.82 19.89 7.11
C ASP A 145 11.09 18.55 7.23
N ILE A 146 9.78 18.63 7.46
CA ILE A 146 8.92 17.47 7.64
C ILE A 146 8.55 16.84 6.29
N TYR A 147 8.65 15.51 6.19
CA TYR A 147 7.97 14.76 5.14
C TYR A 147 6.49 14.61 5.46
N TRP A 148 5.65 15.28 4.66
CA TRP A 148 4.20 15.31 4.83
C TRP A 148 3.53 14.03 4.29
N ASN A 149 3.53 12.99 5.11
CA ASN A 149 2.71 11.80 4.92
C ASN A 149 1.35 11.93 5.65
N CYS A 150 0.40 11.05 5.35
CA CYS A 150 -0.95 11.08 5.94
C CYS A 150 -0.88 10.98 7.48
N GLY A 151 -0.10 10.03 7.99
CA GLY A 151 0.19 9.91 9.43
C GLY A 151 0.81 11.17 10.03
N THR A 152 1.66 11.87 9.27
CA THR A 152 2.26 13.15 9.68
C THR A 152 1.23 14.25 9.91
N PHE A 153 0.24 14.39 9.04
CA PHE A 153 -0.83 15.34 9.27
C PHE A 153 -1.62 15.03 10.55
N PHE A 154 -1.85 13.75 10.86
CA PHE A 154 -2.45 13.40 12.15
C PHE A 154 -1.53 13.70 13.33
N HIS A 155 -0.24 13.40 13.23
CA HIS A 155 0.72 13.64 14.30
C HIS A 155 0.81 15.14 14.65
N GLU A 156 0.93 15.99 13.63
CA GLU A 156 1.11 17.44 13.79
C GLU A 156 -0.21 18.15 14.14
N PHE A 157 -1.32 17.80 13.49
CA PHE A 157 -2.57 18.56 13.63
C PHE A 157 -3.59 17.93 14.59
N GLN A 158 -3.43 16.65 14.92
CA GLN A 158 -4.34 15.90 15.78
C GLN A 158 -3.56 15.02 16.78
N PRO A 159 -2.67 15.63 17.60
CA PRO A 159 -1.77 14.87 18.46
C PRO A 159 -2.54 13.91 19.38
N GLY A 160 -2.08 12.66 19.45
CA GLY A 160 -2.69 11.58 20.23
C GLY A 160 -3.99 10.99 19.65
N LYS A 161 -4.40 11.37 18.43
CA LYS A 161 -5.59 10.81 17.76
C LYS A 161 -5.29 9.69 16.76
N ALA A 162 -4.03 9.57 16.32
CA ALA A 162 -3.56 8.47 15.51
C ALA A 162 -2.55 7.63 16.28
N TYR A 163 -2.50 6.34 15.96
CA TYR A 163 -1.54 5.39 16.50
C TYR A 163 -1.03 4.53 15.34
N SER A 164 0.24 4.72 14.98
CA SER A 164 0.83 4.16 13.77
C SER A 164 1.46 2.80 14.03
N VAL A 165 1.08 1.80 13.23
CA VAL A 165 1.48 0.41 13.44
C VAL A 165 2.09 -0.16 12.17
N ARG A 166 3.25 -0.82 12.30
CA ARG A 166 3.90 -1.55 11.22
C ARG A 166 3.88 -3.05 11.47
N PHE A 167 3.86 -3.86 10.42
CA PHE A 167 4.19 -5.28 10.52
C PHE A 167 5.70 -5.50 10.37
N HIS A 168 6.28 -6.37 11.21
CA HIS A 168 7.62 -6.89 10.97
C HIS A 168 7.65 -7.63 9.64
N ASN A 169 8.56 -7.23 8.75
CA ASN A 169 8.68 -7.79 7.40
C ASN A 169 10.08 -7.51 6.85
N ILE A 170 10.37 -8.04 5.66
CA ILE A 170 11.53 -7.66 4.86
C ILE A 170 11.40 -6.19 4.48
N ASN A 171 12.48 -5.43 4.66
CA ASN A 171 12.53 -4.01 4.38
C ASN A 171 13.32 -3.75 3.10
N PHE A 172 13.01 -2.67 2.39
CA PHE A 172 13.94 -2.12 1.41
C PHE A 172 14.74 -0.99 2.03
N THR A 173 16.00 -0.89 1.62
CA THR A 173 16.85 0.28 1.79
C THR A 173 17.17 0.86 0.42
N PHE A 174 17.32 2.18 0.36
CA PHE A 174 17.81 2.86 -0.83
C PHE A 174 19.30 3.13 -0.67
N GLU A 175 20.11 2.60 -1.58
CA GLU A 175 21.56 2.76 -1.53
C GLU A 175 22.01 4.08 -2.16
N LYS A 176 21.45 4.43 -3.32
CA LYS A 176 21.80 5.66 -4.05
C LYS A 176 20.72 6.04 -5.05
N LYS A 177 20.73 7.32 -5.44
CA LYS A 177 20.07 7.77 -6.67
C LYS A 177 20.93 7.41 -7.88
N ILE A 178 20.29 7.03 -8.96
CA ILE A 178 20.90 6.82 -10.27
C ILE A 178 20.20 7.72 -11.28
N GLU A 179 20.89 8.03 -12.38
CA GLU A 179 20.23 8.67 -13.51
C GLU A 179 19.14 7.73 -14.02
N ARG A 180 17.94 8.27 -14.25
CA ARG A 180 16.84 7.47 -14.76
C ARG A 180 17.15 7.08 -16.20
N ASP A 181 17.04 5.80 -16.51
CA ASP A 181 17.04 5.35 -17.90
C ASP A 181 15.85 6.02 -18.63
N PRO A 182 16.10 6.84 -19.67
CA PRO A 182 15.03 7.50 -20.43
C PRO A 182 14.05 6.48 -21.05
N ASN A 183 14.49 5.24 -21.25
CA ASN A 183 13.67 4.15 -21.78
C ASN A 183 12.91 3.37 -20.69
N ALA A 184 13.16 3.60 -19.39
CA ALA A 184 12.42 2.93 -18.31
C ALA A 184 11.04 3.56 -18.08
N PRO A 185 9.97 2.77 -17.86
CA PRO A 185 8.63 3.28 -17.62
C PRO A 185 8.61 4.23 -16.44
N LYS A 186 8.01 5.41 -16.59
CA LYS A 186 7.74 6.26 -15.43
C LYS A 186 6.58 5.64 -14.68
N THR A 187 6.85 5.00 -13.56
CA THR A 187 5.81 4.43 -12.71
C THR A 187 5.31 5.49 -11.72
N THR A 188 4.13 5.27 -11.14
CA THR A 188 3.57 6.17 -10.12
C THR A 188 4.27 5.98 -8.77
N GLN A 189 5.06 4.92 -8.61
CA GLN A 189 5.84 4.60 -7.41
C GLN A 189 7.11 5.47 -7.29
N GLY A 190 7.66 5.98 -8.40
CA GLY A 190 8.80 6.91 -8.41
C GLY A 190 10.11 6.28 -7.91
N LEU A 191 10.34 5.01 -8.25
CA LEU A 191 11.50 4.21 -7.82
C LEU A 191 12.56 4.00 -8.91
N GLU A 192 12.33 4.49 -10.12
CA GLU A 192 13.13 4.19 -11.33
C GLU A 192 14.53 4.79 -11.29
N ASN A 193 14.74 5.80 -10.45
CA ASN A 193 16.01 6.51 -10.30
C ASN A 193 16.72 6.13 -8.99
N LYS A 194 16.45 4.95 -8.43
CA LYS A 194 17.01 4.51 -7.15
C LYS A 194 17.49 3.06 -7.21
N VAL A 195 18.61 2.79 -6.54
CA VAL A 195 19.06 1.42 -6.27
C VAL A 195 18.45 0.95 -4.95
N LEU A 196 17.70 -0.14 -5.02
CA LEU A 196 17.02 -0.78 -3.90
C LEU A 196 17.80 -2.01 -3.47
N LYS A 197 17.88 -2.23 -2.15
CA LYS A 197 18.35 -3.48 -1.56
C LYS A 197 17.35 -3.97 -0.53
N TRP A 198 17.06 -5.26 -0.54
CA TRP A 198 16.23 -5.87 0.50
C TRP A 198 17.09 -6.26 1.70
N VAL A 199 16.59 -5.98 2.91
CA VAL A 199 17.33 -6.16 4.15
C VAL A 199 16.44 -6.65 5.28
N ARG A 200 17.07 -7.33 6.24
CA ARG A 200 16.54 -7.50 7.59
C ARG A 200 16.83 -6.24 8.41
N MET A 201 15.92 -5.91 9.32
CA MET A 201 16.20 -4.88 10.31
C MET A 201 17.43 -5.25 11.13
N GLU A 202 18.34 -4.30 11.30
CA GLU A 202 19.59 -4.47 12.06
C GLU A 202 20.33 -5.77 11.74
N LYS A 203 20.44 -6.11 10.46
CA LYS A 203 21.12 -7.33 9.97
C LYS A 203 20.60 -8.62 10.64
N GLY A 204 19.31 -8.68 10.93
CA GLY A 204 18.64 -9.86 11.49
C GLY A 204 18.59 -9.91 13.02
N LEU A 205 19.06 -8.88 13.73
CA LEU A 205 18.96 -8.82 15.19
C LEU A 205 17.49 -8.90 15.66
N TRP A 206 16.58 -8.25 14.95
CA TRP A 206 15.15 -8.30 15.25
C TRP A 206 14.59 -9.72 15.11
N ASP A 207 14.88 -10.38 13.99
CA ASP A 207 14.48 -11.76 13.75
C ASP A 207 15.06 -12.70 14.82
N SER A 208 16.31 -12.49 15.23
CA SER A 208 16.95 -13.24 16.32
C SER A 208 16.25 -13.03 17.67
N ALA A 209 15.80 -11.81 17.97
CA ALA A 209 15.05 -11.51 19.18
C ALA A 209 13.67 -12.20 19.19
N PHE A 210 12.95 -12.18 18.06
CA PHE A 210 11.69 -12.92 17.93
C PHE A 210 11.90 -14.44 18.04
N ALA A 211 12.98 -14.96 17.47
CA ALA A 211 13.36 -16.37 17.59
C ALA A 211 13.65 -16.75 19.05
N ALA A 212 14.35 -15.91 19.80
CA ALA A 212 14.59 -16.11 21.23
C ALA A 212 13.29 -16.10 22.06
N ASN A 213 12.26 -15.38 21.61
CA ASN A 213 10.91 -15.41 22.19
C ASN A 213 10.03 -16.57 21.65
N GLY A 214 10.62 -17.52 20.93
CA GLY A 214 9.94 -18.70 20.39
C GLY A 214 9.05 -18.41 19.18
N ASN A 215 9.29 -17.32 18.44
CA ASN A 215 8.57 -16.94 17.23
C ASN A 215 7.04 -16.86 17.41
N LYS A 216 6.58 -16.49 18.59
CA LYS A 216 5.15 -16.32 18.88
C LYS A 216 4.67 -14.98 18.29
N PRO A 217 3.46 -14.92 17.68
CA PRO A 217 2.87 -13.64 17.30
C PRO A 217 2.82 -12.68 18.48
N VAL A 218 3.29 -11.46 18.29
CA VAL A 218 3.37 -10.44 19.35
C VAL A 218 3.23 -9.04 18.75
N ALA A 219 2.55 -8.16 19.47
CA ALA A 219 2.54 -6.73 19.20
C ALA A 219 3.28 -6.03 20.36
N LEU A 220 4.12 -5.05 20.04
CA LEU A 220 4.89 -4.29 21.03
C LEU A 220 4.86 -2.79 20.71
N ASP A 221 4.74 -1.99 21.76
CA ASP A 221 5.00 -0.55 21.70
C ASP A 221 6.49 -0.34 21.37
N LEU A 222 6.79 0.61 20.50
CA LEU A 222 8.18 0.96 20.16
C LEU A 222 8.79 1.93 21.16
N ALA A 223 7.97 2.75 21.84
CA ALA A 223 8.43 3.75 22.78
C ALA A 223 9.30 3.14 23.90
N ASN A 224 10.50 3.70 24.10
CA ASN A 224 11.47 3.26 25.12
C ASN A 224 11.87 1.78 24.97
N THR A 225 12.03 1.31 23.73
CA THR A 225 12.50 -0.05 23.45
C THR A 225 13.67 -0.02 22.47
N PRO A 226 14.56 -1.03 22.49
CA PRO A 226 15.62 -1.16 21.48
C PRO A 226 15.08 -1.19 20.03
N PHE A 227 13.88 -1.72 19.81
CA PHE A 227 13.23 -1.71 18.49
C PHE A 227 12.85 -0.30 18.04
N GLY A 228 12.38 0.55 18.97
CA GLY A 228 12.05 1.94 18.68
C GLY A 228 13.27 2.82 18.46
N ASP A 229 14.37 2.52 19.16
CA ASP A 229 15.64 3.25 19.08
C ASP A 229 16.46 2.89 17.83
N ALA A 230 16.12 1.81 17.13
CA ALA A 230 16.78 1.41 15.90
C ALA A 230 16.69 2.50 14.82
N ASP A 231 17.75 2.62 14.01
CA ASP A 231 17.82 3.59 12.92
C ASP A 231 16.64 3.45 11.95
N TYR A 232 16.12 4.59 11.50
CA TYR A 232 15.07 4.63 10.50
C TYR A 232 15.51 3.96 9.18
N ILE A 233 14.72 3.00 8.73
CA ILE A 233 14.82 2.39 7.39
C ILE A 233 13.47 2.52 6.70
N GLY A 234 13.45 3.20 5.55
CA GLY A 234 12.21 3.42 4.81
C GLY A 234 12.31 4.36 3.61
N ASN A 235 11.16 4.88 3.19
CA ASN A 235 10.98 5.57 1.91
C ASN A 235 11.87 6.82 1.72
N HIS A 236 12.22 7.49 2.82
CA HIS A 236 12.89 8.80 2.81
C HIS A 236 14.40 8.73 3.12
N MET A 237 14.96 7.54 3.30
CA MET A 237 16.27 7.38 3.92
C MET A 237 17.46 7.99 3.17
N LEU A 238 17.36 8.24 1.86
CA LEU A 238 18.43 8.91 1.10
C LEU A 238 18.65 10.37 1.50
N ASN A 239 17.68 10.98 2.17
CA ASN A 239 17.73 12.38 2.58
C ASN A 239 17.11 12.59 3.96
N VAL A 240 17.11 11.56 4.81
CA VAL A 240 16.56 11.65 6.16
C VAL A 240 17.50 12.45 7.07
N ALA A 241 16.93 13.15 8.05
CA ALA A 241 17.70 13.78 9.12
C ALA A 241 18.56 12.73 9.86
N PRO A 242 19.76 13.10 10.34
CA PRO A 242 20.55 12.20 11.18
C PRO A 242 19.79 11.84 12.46
N ASN A 243 20.02 10.61 12.96
CA ASN A 243 19.45 10.07 14.21
C ASN A 243 17.93 9.91 14.23
N GLN A 244 17.26 9.88 13.07
CA GLN A 244 15.85 9.48 13.01
C GLN A 244 15.72 7.97 13.24
N THR A 245 14.72 7.58 14.03
CA THR A 245 14.54 6.19 14.46
C THR A 245 13.26 5.57 13.89
N ILE A 246 13.08 4.27 14.11
CA ILE A 246 11.80 3.61 13.78
C ILE A 246 10.65 4.19 14.60
N TYR A 247 10.88 4.67 15.82
CA TYR A 247 9.83 5.29 16.64
C TYR A 247 9.36 6.66 16.09
N ASP A 248 10.22 7.37 15.36
CA ASP A 248 9.82 8.58 14.63
C ASP A 248 8.88 8.27 13.46
N ALA A 249 8.94 7.03 12.94
CA ALA A 249 8.04 6.55 11.89
C ALA A 249 6.76 5.91 12.46
N TYR A 250 6.84 5.13 13.54
CA TYR A 250 5.75 4.27 14.02
C TYR A 250 5.64 4.27 15.56
N ASP A 251 4.45 3.96 16.07
CA ASP A 251 4.21 3.80 17.51
C ASP A 251 4.38 2.36 17.98
N ALA A 252 4.04 1.39 17.11
CA ALA A 252 4.14 -0.04 17.41
C ALA A 252 4.56 -0.88 16.21
N ILE A 253 4.99 -2.09 16.53
CA ILE A 253 5.21 -3.16 15.56
C ILE A 253 4.42 -4.42 15.92
N ILE A 254 3.92 -5.11 14.90
CA ILE A 254 3.30 -6.43 14.99
C ILE A 254 4.22 -7.44 14.30
N PHE A 255 4.70 -8.41 15.06
CA PHE A 255 5.33 -9.62 14.55
C PHE A 255 4.28 -10.74 14.46
N LEU A 256 4.14 -11.34 13.27
CA LEU A 256 3.21 -12.45 13.06
C LEU A 256 3.93 -13.80 12.96
N ALA A 257 5.03 -13.83 12.20
CA ALA A 257 5.82 -15.03 11.96
C ALA A 257 7.22 -14.63 11.45
N PRO A 258 8.21 -15.55 11.47
CA PRO A 258 9.49 -15.35 10.82
C PRO A 258 9.33 -14.98 9.34
N VAL A 259 10.20 -14.13 8.81
CA VAL A 259 10.10 -13.63 7.43
C VAL A 259 10.14 -14.75 6.38
N GLU A 260 10.76 -15.89 6.69
CA GLU A 260 10.83 -17.09 5.85
C GLU A 260 9.49 -17.82 5.74
N GLN A 261 8.57 -17.56 6.66
CA GLN A 261 7.22 -18.13 6.69
C GLN A 261 6.19 -17.19 6.07
N LEU A 262 6.55 -15.94 5.83
CA LEU A 262 5.68 -14.97 5.17
C LEU A 262 5.46 -15.35 3.70
N ARG A 263 4.30 -14.94 3.19
CA ARG A 263 3.84 -15.26 1.85
C ARG A 263 3.55 -13.99 1.07
N GLN A 264 3.81 -14.05 -0.23
CA GLN A 264 3.33 -13.06 -1.18
C GLN A 264 1.91 -13.45 -1.59
N THR A 265 0.98 -12.51 -1.49
CA THR A 265 -0.43 -12.71 -1.86
C THR A 265 -0.57 -13.17 -3.32
N ALA A 266 -1.61 -13.96 -3.57
CA ALA A 266 -2.02 -14.32 -4.93
C ALA A 266 -2.39 -13.07 -5.77
N ILE A 267 -2.19 -13.18 -7.07
CA ILE A 267 -2.67 -12.22 -8.06
C ILE A 267 -4.00 -12.73 -8.61
N SER A 268 -5.03 -11.90 -8.52
CA SER A 268 -6.35 -12.15 -9.09
C SER A 268 -6.44 -11.56 -10.49
N ASP A 269 -6.90 -12.36 -11.45
CA ASP A 269 -7.23 -11.88 -12.79
C ASP A 269 -8.70 -11.47 -12.95
N ALA A 270 -9.50 -11.57 -11.90
CA ALA A 270 -10.95 -11.35 -11.95
C ALA A 270 -11.33 -9.95 -12.48
N ILE A 271 -10.48 -8.94 -12.25
CA ILE A 271 -10.73 -7.57 -12.73
C ILE A 271 -10.50 -7.41 -14.25
N PHE A 272 -9.82 -8.35 -14.92
CA PHE A 272 -9.52 -8.29 -16.36
C PHE A 272 -10.66 -8.86 -17.21
N THR A 273 -11.84 -8.25 -17.04
CA THR A 273 -12.98 -8.43 -17.95
C THR A 273 -12.64 -7.98 -19.38
N ASP A 274 -13.39 -8.43 -20.38
CA ASP A 274 -13.14 -8.02 -21.78
C ASP A 274 -13.22 -6.49 -21.96
N ASP A 275 -14.18 -5.83 -21.33
CA ASP A 275 -14.31 -4.37 -21.32
C ASP A 275 -13.10 -3.69 -20.70
N PHE A 276 -12.58 -4.22 -19.60
CA PHE A 276 -11.40 -3.64 -18.98
C PHE A 276 -10.14 -3.88 -19.81
N LYS A 277 -10.00 -5.05 -20.44
CA LYS A 277 -8.89 -5.30 -21.36
C LYS A 277 -8.93 -4.36 -22.56
N LEU A 278 -10.11 -4.05 -23.11
CA LEU A 278 -10.27 -3.01 -24.14
C LEU A 278 -9.84 -1.63 -23.63
N GLU A 279 -10.20 -1.28 -22.40
CA GLU A 279 -9.76 -0.04 -21.76
C GLU A 279 -8.24 -0.04 -21.52
N LEU A 280 -7.63 -1.17 -21.17
CA LEU A 280 -6.19 -1.29 -21.04
C LEU A 280 -5.49 -1.09 -22.38
N GLU A 281 -5.99 -1.65 -23.47
CA GLU A 281 -5.46 -1.41 -24.83
C GLU A 281 -5.40 0.09 -25.16
N ARG A 282 -6.38 0.86 -24.71
CA ARG A 282 -6.39 2.33 -24.81
C ARG A 282 -5.36 2.99 -23.88
N ARG A 283 -5.19 2.50 -22.65
CA ARG A 283 -4.27 3.08 -21.66
C ARG A 283 -2.79 2.78 -21.95
N PHE A 284 -2.46 1.64 -22.54
CA PHE A 284 -1.06 1.23 -22.78
C PHE A 284 -0.24 2.26 -23.56
N PRO A 285 -0.72 2.82 -24.69
CA PRO A 285 -0.03 3.90 -25.41
C PRO A 285 0.13 5.21 -24.62
N ILE A 286 -0.67 5.41 -23.57
CA ILE A 286 -0.59 6.59 -22.69
C ILE A 286 0.43 6.34 -21.56
N LEU A 287 0.43 5.12 -21.03
CA LEU A 287 1.25 4.70 -19.89
C LEU A 287 2.72 4.45 -20.27
N TYR A 288 2.97 3.98 -21.49
CA TYR A 288 4.26 3.48 -21.92
C TYR A 288 4.75 4.16 -23.20
N THR A 289 6.07 4.27 -23.35
CA THR A 289 6.68 4.72 -24.60
C THR A 289 6.62 3.63 -25.67
N GLU A 290 6.85 3.99 -26.94
CA GLU A 290 6.93 3.02 -28.05
C GLU A 290 7.97 1.92 -27.77
N THR A 291 9.15 2.28 -27.28
CA THR A 291 10.20 1.32 -26.90
C THR A 291 9.72 0.35 -25.82
N GLN A 292 9.02 0.85 -24.80
CA GLN A 292 8.51 0.01 -23.71
C GLN A 292 7.42 -0.94 -24.18
N LEU A 293 6.53 -0.48 -25.07
CA LEU A 293 5.52 -1.33 -25.68
C LEU A 293 6.16 -2.39 -26.57
N ALA A 294 7.17 -2.04 -27.36
CA ALA A 294 7.93 -3.01 -28.16
C ALA A 294 8.57 -4.09 -27.27
N SER A 295 9.22 -3.69 -26.16
CA SER A 295 9.77 -4.64 -25.20
C SER A 295 8.71 -5.50 -24.52
N LEU A 296 7.53 -4.94 -24.19
CA LEU A 296 6.41 -5.71 -23.65
C LEU A 296 5.93 -6.79 -24.64
N LEU A 297 5.78 -6.42 -25.91
CA LEU A 297 5.38 -7.35 -26.98
C LEU A 297 6.44 -8.44 -27.18
N GLU A 298 7.71 -8.08 -27.24
CA GLU A 298 8.82 -9.03 -27.39
C GLU A 298 8.91 -10.00 -26.22
N ASN A 299 8.95 -9.49 -24.98
CA ASN A 299 9.07 -10.30 -23.76
C ASN A 299 7.89 -11.25 -23.57
N SER A 300 6.70 -10.87 -24.03
CA SER A 300 5.51 -11.72 -23.98
C SER A 300 5.34 -12.60 -25.22
N GLY A 301 6.18 -12.44 -26.24
CA GLY A 301 6.05 -13.07 -27.56
C GLY A 301 4.75 -12.70 -28.29
N ALA A 302 4.12 -11.58 -27.94
CA ALA A 302 2.84 -11.13 -28.46
C ALA A 302 3.01 -10.27 -29.72
N LYS A 303 2.02 -10.33 -30.62
CA LYS A 303 1.99 -9.48 -31.83
C LYS A 303 1.16 -8.21 -31.65
N THR A 304 0.27 -8.20 -30.66
CA THR A 304 -0.64 -7.10 -30.37
C THR A 304 -0.64 -6.79 -28.87
N ILE A 305 -1.03 -5.56 -28.51
CA ILE A 305 -1.19 -5.17 -27.10
C ILE A 305 -2.21 -6.08 -26.41
N ARG A 306 -3.30 -6.44 -27.09
CA ARG A 306 -4.28 -7.38 -26.56
C ARG A 306 -3.68 -8.74 -26.21
N GLU A 307 -2.92 -9.32 -27.13
CA GLU A 307 -2.23 -10.59 -26.86
C GLU A 307 -1.25 -10.47 -25.69
N ALA A 308 -0.55 -9.34 -25.54
CA ALA A 308 0.32 -9.11 -24.39
C ALA A 308 -0.49 -9.01 -23.09
N ILE A 309 -1.64 -8.33 -23.11
CA ILE A 309 -2.54 -8.24 -21.94
C ILE A 309 -2.98 -9.64 -21.51
N ASP A 310 -3.47 -10.44 -22.44
CA ASP A 310 -4.00 -11.77 -22.16
C ASP A 310 -2.92 -12.73 -21.60
N ARG A 311 -1.65 -12.48 -21.90
CA ARG A 311 -0.52 -13.30 -21.41
C ARG A 311 0.06 -12.85 -20.08
N ASN A 312 0.09 -11.54 -19.81
CA ASN A 312 0.76 -10.99 -18.63
C ASN A 312 -0.18 -10.73 -17.44
N PHE A 313 -1.47 -10.54 -17.68
CA PHE A 313 -2.44 -10.22 -16.63
C PHE A 313 -3.30 -11.44 -16.31
N VAL A 314 -2.63 -12.48 -15.81
CA VAL A 314 -3.22 -13.77 -15.45
C VAL A 314 -3.16 -13.99 -13.95
N ALA A 315 -3.99 -14.90 -13.44
CA ALA A 315 -3.95 -15.26 -12.03
C ALA A 315 -2.60 -15.91 -11.67
N GLU A 316 -2.05 -15.54 -10.51
CA GLU A 316 -0.88 -16.18 -9.94
C GLU A 316 -1.22 -16.68 -8.54
N PRO A 317 -0.81 -17.91 -8.17
CA PRO A 317 -1.09 -18.44 -6.85
C PRO A 317 -0.29 -17.69 -5.77
N GLU A 318 -0.78 -17.78 -4.54
CA GLU A 318 0.01 -17.38 -3.37
C GLU A 318 1.31 -18.18 -3.34
N MET A 319 2.44 -17.50 -3.07
CA MET A 319 3.75 -18.14 -3.01
C MET A 319 4.53 -17.71 -1.78
N ARG A 320 5.56 -18.49 -1.42
CA ARG A 320 6.52 -18.07 -0.39
C ARG A 320 7.18 -16.76 -0.83
N GLN A 321 7.40 -15.86 0.13
CA GLN A 321 7.98 -14.54 -0.13
C GLN A 321 9.33 -14.67 -0.88
N PRO A 322 9.41 -14.35 -2.19
CA PRO A 322 10.63 -14.55 -2.98
C PRO A 322 11.80 -13.68 -2.50
N LEU A 323 11.50 -12.56 -1.85
CA LEU A 323 12.51 -11.66 -1.29
C LEU A 323 13.34 -12.29 -0.17
N THR A 324 12.90 -13.40 0.42
CA THR A 324 13.69 -14.18 1.38
C THR A 324 15.01 -14.68 0.81
N GLN A 325 15.11 -14.85 -0.51
CA GLN A 325 16.35 -15.27 -1.19
C GLN A 325 17.34 -14.11 -1.40
N GLN A 326 16.91 -12.86 -1.17
CA GLN A 326 17.69 -11.66 -1.45
C GLN A 326 18.23 -10.99 -0.18
N ILE A 327 17.89 -11.53 1.00
CA ILE A 327 18.32 -11.01 2.30
C ILE A 327 19.39 -11.90 2.93
N GLY A 328 20.24 -11.30 3.77
CA GLY A 328 21.26 -12.02 4.53
C GLY A 328 20.68 -12.98 5.58
N PRO A 329 21.54 -13.79 6.23
CA PRO A 329 21.12 -14.73 7.26
C PRO A 329 20.61 -14.01 8.52
N ILE A 330 19.85 -14.72 9.35
CA ILE A 330 19.25 -14.20 10.60
C ILE A 330 20.30 -13.69 11.60
N ASP A 331 21.53 -14.21 11.55
CA ASP A 331 22.61 -13.93 12.49
C ASP A 331 23.73 -13.05 11.90
N GLU A 332 23.48 -12.36 10.78
CA GLU A 332 24.43 -11.45 10.16
C GLU A 332 24.89 -10.34 11.12
N TRP A 333 24.05 -9.93 12.06
CA TRP A 333 24.36 -8.92 13.10
C TRP A 333 25.52 -9.29 14.03
N LYS A 334 25.95 -10.57 14.07
CA LYS A 334 27.06 -11.01 14.90
C LYS A 334 28.44 -10.72 14.30
N ASN A 335 28.50 -10.34 13.02
CA ASN A 335 29.74 -10.17 12.26
C ASN A 335 30.24 -8.73 12.22
#